data_AF-A0A1I7WVW6-F1
#
_entry.id   AF-A0A1I7WVW6-F1
#
_cell.length_a   1.000
_cell.length_b   1.000
_cell.length_c   1.000
_cell.angle_alpha   90.00
_cell.angle_beta   90.00
_cell.angle_gamma   90.00
#
_symmetry.space_group_name_H-M   'P 1'
#
loop_
_entity.id
_entity.type
_entity.pdbx_description
1 polymer ?
#
loop_
_entity_poly.entity_id
_entity_poly.type
_entity_poly.pdbx_seq_one_letter_code
_entity_poly.pdbx_strand_id
1 'polypeptide(L)'
;MSGPIRRSIGLTHKRLTNYIETYKITVGKTTQPLDEIDNSSLIILYGELKLHLNKIEKTISYLESIHQSWIHFITSLTSDNERIREIRIYDDFLKEYSDYTVTLETAKDTIDEINNLKKSYKSELLARKEEDNLSQDDFSSVKETPIMTATYSAPSAQSAANSTLAYLPPVTIPPFYGDITK
;
A
#
# COMPACT_ATOMS: atom_id res chain seq x y z
N MET A 1 -16.32 34.66 10.05
CA MET A 1 -15.74 33.39 10.54
C MET A 1 -14.94 32.78 9.39
N SER A 2 -13.76 32.20 9.62
CA SER A 2 -13.07 31.47 8.55
C SER A 2 -13.77 30.14 8.32
N GLY A 3 -13.98 29.75 7.06
CA GLY A 3 -14.54 28.45 6.73
C GLY A 3 -13.81 27.30 7.45
N PRO A 4 -14.54 26.23 7.83
CA PRO A 4 -13.95 25.11 8.54
C PRO A 4 -12.85 24.50 7.64
N ILE A 5 -11.72 24.15 8.25
CA ILE A 5 -10.76 23.20 7.65
C ILE A 5 -9.87 23.80 6.52
N ARG A 6 -9.84 25.14 6.36
CA ARG A 6 -8.95 25.88 5.42
C ARG A 6 -7.51 25.37 5.32
N ARG A 7 -6.85 25.19 6.47
CA ARG A 7 -5.44 24.77 6.53
C ARG A 7 -5.22 23.32 6.12
N SER A 8 -6.26 22.49 6.11
CA SER A 8 -6.13 21.06 5.88
C SER A 8 -6.10 20.69 4.41
N ILE A 9 -6.63 21.52 3.51
CA ILE A 9 -6.59 21.26 2.05
C ILE A 9 -5.14 21.18 1.58
N GLY A 10 -4.36 22.24 1.81
CA GLY A 10 -2.95 22.29 1.40
C GLY A 10 -2.10 21.18 2.02
N LEU A 11 -2.33 20.87 3.31
CA LEU A 11 -1.62 19.78 3.98
C LEU A 11 -1.96 18.42 3.37
N THR A 12 -3.23 18.17 3.08
CA THR A 12 -3.72 16.89 2.54
C THR A 12 -3.28 16.73 1.09
N HIS A 13 -3.35 17.79 0.29
CA HIS A 13 -2.81 17.84 -1.07
C HIS A 13 -1.31 17.52 -1.09
N LYS A 14 -0.50 18.20 -0.26
CA LYS A 14 0.94 17.92 -0.15
C LYS A 14 1.23 16.47 0.24
N ARG A 15 0.43 15.88 1.14
CA ARG A 15 0.55 14.46 1.52
C ARG A 15 0.25 13.54 0.35
N LEU A 16 -0.80 13.83 -0.42
CA LEU A 16 -1.18 13.05 -1.59
C LEU A 16 -0.06 13.05 -2.63
N THR A 17 0.47 14.22 -2.98
CA THR A 17 1.60 14.35 -3.91
C THR A 17 2.80 13.54 -3.45
N ASN A 18 3.16 13.64 -2.16
CA ASN A 18 4.27 12.88 -1.61
C ASN A 18 4.05 11.35 -1.68
N TYR A 19 2.82 10.87 -1.45
CA TYR A 19 2.52 9.44 -1.56
C TYR A 19 2.60 8.93 -3.01
N ILE A 20 2.16 9.73 -3.98
CA ILE A 20 2.31 9.43 -5.42
C ILE A 20 3.79 9.40 -5.81
N GLU A 21 4.57 10.39 -5.39
CA GLU A 21 6.03 10.42 -5.66
C GLU A 21 6.75 9.24 -5.01
N THR A 22 6.42 8.92 -3.76
CA THR A 22 7.02 7.78 -3.06
C THR A 22 6.73 6.48 -3.80
N TYR A 23 5.48 6.27 -4.26
CA TYR A 23 5.12 5.12 -5.10
C TYR A 23 5.97 5.03 -6.37
N LYS A 24 6.12 6.15 -7.09
CA LYS A 24 6.94 6.20 -8.32
C LYS A 24 8.40 5.86 -8.06
N ILE A 25 8.93 6.21 -6.88
CA ILE A 25 10.31 5.91 -6.48
C ILE A 25 10.48 4.45 -6.07
N THR A 26 9.54 3.90 -5.29
CA THR A 26 9.66 2.57 -4.67
C THR A 26 9.26 1.44 -5.60
N VAL A 27 8.20 1.61 -6.39
CA VAL A 27 7.63 0.56 -7.23
C VAL A 27 7.65 0.93 -8.71
N GLY A 28 7.45 2.21 -9.05
CA GLY A 28 7.46 2.68 -10.45
C GLY A 28 8.81 2.53 -11.17
N LYS A 29 9.87 2.15 -10.47
CA LYS A 29 11.22 1.92 -11.03
C LYS A 29 11.58 0.44 -11.20
N THR A 30 10.68 -0.50 -10.88
CA THR A 30 10.99 -1.92 -11.07
C THR A 30 11.02 -2.22 -12.56
N THR A 31 12.21 -2.22 -13.16
CA THR A 31 12.42 -2.48 -14.61
C THR A 31 12.60 -3.96 -14.92
N GLN A 32 12.69 -4.81 -13.90
CA GLN A 32 12.87 -6.25 -14.08
C GLN A 32 11.54 -6.93 -14.43
N PRO A 33 11.55 -7.87 -15.40
CA PRO A 33 10.44 -8.79 -15.64
C PRO A 33 10.03 -9.52 -14.36
N LEU A 34 8.74 -9.80 -14.19
CA LEU A 34 8.20 -10.40 -12.95
C LEU A 34 8.76 -11.80 -12.68
N ASP A 35 8.98 -12.58 -13.74
CA ASP A 35 9.54 -13.92 -13.75
C ASP A 35 11.01 -13.95 -13.27
N GLU A 36 11.74 -12.84 -13.41
CA GLU A 36 13.14 -12.73 -12.97
C GLU A 36 13.28 -12.32 -11.49
N ILE A 37 12.20 -11.86 -10.85
CA ILE A 37 12.20 -11.43 -9.45
C ILE A 37 12.03 -12.66 -8.56
N ASP A 38 12.86 -12.82 -7.54
CA ASP A 38 12.73 -13.92 -6.58
C ASP A 38 11.43 -13.82 -5.74
N ASN A 39 10.94 -14.95 -5.23
CA ASN A 39 9.69 -15.01 -4.48
C ASN A 39 9.66 -14.07 -3.27
N SER A 40 10.78 -13.88 -2.58
CA SER A 40 10.82 -13.04 -1.39
C SER A 40 10.67 -11.56 -1.74
N SER A 41 11.37 -11.11 -2.79
CA SER A 41 11.25 -9.76 -3.33
C SER A 41 9.86 -9.49 -3.90
N LEU A 42 9.26 -10.47 -4.59
CA LEU A 42 7.91 -10.35 -5.15
C LEU A 42 6.85 -10.15 -4.06
N ILE A 43 6.96 -10.86 -2.94
CA ILE A 43 6.06 -10.71 -1.76
C ILE A 43 6.23 -9.33 -1.13
N ILE A 44 7.47 -8.84 -0.98
CA ILE A 44 7.76 -7.52 -0.42
C ILE A 44 7.13 -6.42 -1.28
N LEU A 45 7.39 -6.45 -2.59
CA LEU A 45 6.84 -5.48 -3.55
C LEU A 45 5.30 -5.50 -3.57
N TYR A 46 4.69 -6.69 -3.49
CA TYR A 46 3.23 -6.82 -3.37
C TYR A 46 2.69 -6.17 -2.09
N GLY A 47 3.41 -6.32 -0.97
CA GLY A 47 3.09 -5.65 0.29
C GLY A 47 3.17 -4.12 0.17
N GLU A 48 4.24 -3.60 -0.43
CA GLU A 48 4.44 -2.17 -0.68
C GLU A 48 3.34 -1.58 -1.58
N LEU A 49 2.96 -2.27 -2.67
CA LEU A 49 1.84 -1.88 -3.53
C LEU A 49 0.55 -1.67 -2.73
N LYS A 50 0.20 -2.62 -1.85
CA LYS A 50 -1.00 -2.51 -1.00
C LYS A 50 -0.92 -1.34 -0.02
N LEU A 51 0.27 -1.09 0.52
CA LEU A 51 0.50 0.00 1.47
C LEU A 51 0.39 1.37 0.78
N HIS A 52 0.96 1.52 -0.41
CA HIS A 52 0.81 2.73 -1.23
C HIS A 52 -0.63 2.97 -1.63
N LEU A 53 -1.33 1.94 -2.13
CA LEU A 53 -2.75 2.03 -2.49
C LEU A 53 -3.59 2.58 -1.34
N ASN A 54 -3.49 1.96 -0.18
CA ASN A 54 -4.25 2.35 1.02
C ASN A 54 -3.95 3.79 1.47
N LYS A 55 -2.69 4.24 1.36
CA LYS A 55 -2.32 5.63 1.70
C LYS A 55 -2.93 6.62 0.72
N ILE A 56 -2.86 6.34 -0.59
CA ILE A 56 -3.39 7.21 -1.63
C ILE A 56 -4.92 7.28 -1.53
N GLU A 57 -5.61 6.13 -1.50
CA GLU A 57 -7.07 6.05 -1.39
C GLU A 57 -7.60 6.81 -0.17
N LYS A 58 -7.04 6.57 1.02
CA LYS A 58 -7.46 7.27 2.24
C LYS A 58 -7.25 8.78 2.15
N THR A 59 -6.17 9.21 1.50
CA THR A 59 -5.88 10.64 1.37
C THR A 59 -6.83 11.29 0.39
N ILE A 60 -7.18 10.63 -0.73
CA ILE A 60 -8.21 11.09 -1.66
C ILE A 60 -9.57 11.20 -0.93
N SER A 61 -10.00 10.15 -0.23
CA SER A 61 -11.29 10.18 0.49
C SER A 61 -11.35 11.29 1.54
N TYR A 62 -10.25 11.53 2.25
CA TYR A 62 -10.18 12.64 3.21
C TYR A 62 -10.25 14.00 2.51
N LEU A 63 -9.57 14.14 1.38
CA LEU A 63 -9.57 15.37 0.60
C LEU A 63 -10.97 15.68 0.02
N GLU A 64 -11.67 14.67 -0.49
CA GLU A 64 -13.07 14.76 -0.90
C GLU A 64 -13.99 15.15 0.26
N SER A 65 -13.77 14.59 1.46
CA SER A 65 -14.53 14.97 2.65
C SER A 65 -14.34 16.44 3.02
N ILE A 66 -13.11 16.98 2.92
CA ILE A 66 -12.85 18.40 3.14
C ILE A 66 -13.57 19.24 2.09
N HIS A 67 -13.51 18.85 0.82
CA HIS A 67 -14.20 19.52 -0.28
C HIS A 67 -15.71 19.59 -0.01
N GLN A 68 -16.35 18.46 0.29
CA GLN A 68 -17.79 18.39 0.58
C GLN A 68 -18.17 19.22 1.81
N SER A 69 -17.34 19.20 2.86
CA SER A 69 -17.56 20.02 4.06
C SER A 69 -17.57 21.51 3.74
N TRP A 70 -16.73 21.95 2.80
CA TRP A 70 -16.70 23.34 2.38
C TRP A 70 -17.91 23.73 1.53
N ILE A 71 -18.30 22.88 0.59
CA ILE A 71 -19.52 23.09 -0.20
C ILE A 71 -20.75 23.16 0.70
N HIS A 72 -20.84 22.28 1.70
CA HIS A 72 -21.89 22.32 2.70
C HIS A 72 -21.87 23.63 3.51
N PHE A 73 -20.69 24.08 3.94
CA PHE A 73 -20.55 25.35 4.65
C PHE A 73 -21.03 26.52 3.79
N ILE A 74 -20.57 26.66 2.54
CA ILE A 74 -20.98 27.73 1.63
C ILE A 74 -22.50 27.71 1.39
N THR A 75 -23.08 26.53 1.16
CA THR A 75 -24.52 26.38 0.91
C THR A 75 -25.37 26.69 2.14
N SER A 76 -24.84 26.47 3.36
CA SER A 76 -25.52 26.81 4.61
C SER A 76 -25.58 28.31 4.91
N LEU A 77 -24.77 29.14 4.24
CA LEU A 77 -24.76 30.59 4.44
C LEU A 77 -26.04 31.22 3.89
N THR A 78 -26.74 31.98 4.74
CA THR A 78 -28.00 32.65 4.39
C THR A 78 -27.78 34.00 3.72
N SER A 79 -26.64 34.65 3.95
CA SER A 79 -26.26 35.92 3.34
C SER A 79 -25.55 35.72 2.01
N ASP A 80 -26.10 36.27 0.93
CA ASP A 80 -25.48 36.18 -0.40
C ASP A 80 -24.10 36.84 -0.46
N ASN A 81 -23.90 37.93 0.29
CA ASN A 81 -22.61 38.60 0.39
C ASN A 81 -21.54 37.73 1.08
N GLU A 82 -21.94 36.95 2.09
CA GLU A 82 -21.03 36.00 2.76
C GLU A 82 -20.75 34.80 1.86
N ARG A 83 -21.78 34.28 1.19
CA ARG A 83 -21.66 33.17 0.23
C ARG A 83 -20.69 33.50 -0.89
N ILE A 84 -20.85 34.66 -1.55
CA ILE A 84 -19.96 35.11 -2.63
C ILE A 84 -18.52 35.27 -2.14
N ARG A 85 -18.33 35.81 -0.93
CA ARG A 85 -17.00 35.95 -0.32
C ARG A 85 -16.34 34.60 -0.10
N GLU A 86 -17.07 33.64 0.46
CA GLU A 86 -16.53 32.31 0.75
C GLU A 86 -16.29 31.48 -0.51
N ILE A 87 -17.10 31.65 -1.57
CA ILE A 87 -16.83 31.08 -2.90
C ILE A 87 -15.51 31.61 -3.46
N ARG A 88 -15.29 32.92 -3.44
CA ARG A 88 -14.02 33.50 -3.94
C ARG A 88 -12.81 32.96 -3.18
N ILE A 89 -12.89 32.90 -1.86
CA ILE A 89 -11.82 32.34 -1.04
C ILE A 89 -11.56 30.87 -1.41
N TYR A 90 -12.61 30.09 -1.61
CA TYR A 90 -12.50 28.69 -2.01
C TYR A 90 -11.85 28.53 -3.39
N ASP A 91 -12.27 29.33 -4.37
CA ASP A 91 -11.70 29.35 -5.73
C ASP A 91 -10.22 29.77 -5.72
N ASP A 92 -9.86 30.76 -4.89
CA ASP A 92 -8.48 31.20 -4.74
C ASP A 92 -7.61 30.07 -4.15
N PHE A 93 -8.13 29.30 -3.18
CA PHE A 93 -7.43 28.13 -2.67
C PHE A 93 -7.25 27.03 -3.72
N LEU A 94 -8.27 26.76 -4.54
CA LEU A 94 -8.15 25.80 -5.63
C LEU A 94 -7.09 26.21 -6.65
N LYS A 95 -6.90 27.50 -6.88
CA LYS A 95 -5.84 28.03 -7.76
C LYS A 95 -4.46 28.00 -7.11
N GLU A 96 -4.37 28.33 -5.82
CA GLU A 96 -3.09 28.41 -5.09
C GLU A 96 -2.37 27.06 -5.02
N TYR A 97 -3.10 25.97 -4.84
CA TYR A 97 -2.50 24.63 -4.71
C TYR A 97 -2.18 23.95 -6.03
N SER A 98 -2.03 24.72 -7.13
CA SER A 98 -2.04 24.25 -8.53
C SER A 98 -3.31 23.44 -8.83
N ASP A 99 -3.58 23.12 -10.09
CA ASP A 99 -4.86 22.54 -10.50
C ASP A 99 -5.14 21.24 -9.72
N TYR A 100 -5.88 21.38 -8.62
CA TYR A 100 -6.19 20.33 -7.65
C TYR A 100 -6.76 19.10 -8.37
N THR A 101 -7.51 19.37 -9.45
CA THR A 101 -8.10 18.39 -10.34
C THR A 101 -7.04 17.51 -11.01
N VAL A 102 -5.90 18.09 -11.44
CA VAL A 102 -4.77 17.36 -12.05
C VAL A 102 -4.12 16.41 -11.06
N THR A 103 -3.97 16.84 -9.79
CA THR A 103 -3.40 15.97 -8.75
C THR A 103 -4.34 14.80 -8.44
N LEU A 104 -5.65 15.06 -8.37
CA LEU A 104 -6.66 14.03 -8.15
C LEU A 104 -6.70 13.03 -9.32
N GLU A 105 -6.62 13.52 -10.55
CA GLU A 105 -6.60 12.66 -11.75
C GLU A 105 -5.33 11.80 -11.78
N THR A 106 -4.16 12.40 -11.51
CA THR A 106 -2.90 11.66 -11.37
C THR A 106 -3.00 10.59 -10.28
N ALA A 107 -3.71 10.87 -9.19
CA ALA A 107 -3.90 9.92 -8.11
C ALA A 107 -4.78 8.73 -8.52
N LYS A 108 -5.83 8.97 -9.32
CA LYS A 108 -6.67 7.90 -9.89
C LYS A 108 -5.88 7.03 -10.87
N ASP A 109 -5.13 7.65 -11.77
CA ASP A 109 -4.25 6.94 -12.71
C ASP A 109 -3.27 6.04 -11.94
N THR A 110 -2.69 6.57 -10.85
CA THR A 110 -1.79 5.83 -9.97
C THR A 110 -2.49 4.66 -9.27
N ILE A 111 -3.75 4.82 -8.84
CA ILE A 111 -4.55 3.74 -8.25
C ILE A 111 -4.81 2.63 -9.27
N ASP A 112 -5.17 2.98 -10.50
CA ASP A 112 -5.43 2.02 -11.57
C ASP A 112 -4.16 1.25 -11.94
N GLU A 113 -3.03 1.96 -12.03
CA GLU A 113 -1.70 1.36 -12.22
C GLU A 113 -1.37 0.35 -11.10
N ILE A 114 -1.49 0.76 -9.83
CA ILE A 114 -1.25 -0.11 -8.67
C ILE A 114 -2.18 -1.33 -8.71
N ASN A 115 -3.46 -1.15 -9.04
CA ASN A 115 -4.42 -2.24 -9.12
C ASN A 115 -4.08 -3.24 -10.23
N ASN A 116 -3.59 -2.77 -11.37
CA ASN A 116 -3.13 -3.62 -12.46
C ASN A 116 -1.87 -4.40 -12.06
N LEU A 117 -0.88 -3.73 -11.48
CA LEU A 117 0.33 -4.39 -10.95
C LEU A 117 -0.02 -5.43 -9.90
N LYS A 118 -0.89 -5.09 -8.94
CA LYS A 118 -1.35 -6.02 -7.91
C LYS A 118 -2.02 -7.27 -8.50
N LYS A 119 -2.76 -7.15 -9.61
CA LYS A 119 -3.31 -8.32 -10.32
C LYS A 119 -2.19 -9.16 -10.91
N SER A 120 -1.25 -8.56 -11.62
CA SER A 120 -0.11 -9.26 -12.23
C SER A 120 0.74 -10.00 -11.20
N TYR A 121 1.13 -9.32 -10.11
CA TYR A 121 1.92 -9.92 -9.03
C TYR A 121 1.17 -11.06 -8.34
N LYS A 122 -0.15 -10.93 -8.16
CA LYS A 122 -0.96 -11.99 -7.57
C LYS A 122 -1.02 -13.22 -8.48
N SER A 123 -1.17 -13.03 -9.79
CA SER A 123 -1.17 -14.13 -10.76
C SER A 123 0.18 -14.84 -10.78
N GLU A 124 1.29 -14.11 -10.79
CA GLU A 124 2.64 -14.65 -10.75
C GLU A 124 2.90 -15.48 -9.48
N LEU A 125 2.52 -14.95 -8.31
CA LEU A 125 2.63 -15.68 -7.04
C LEU A 125 1.81 -16.98 -7.02
N LEU A 126 0.67 -17.02 -7.73
CA LEU A 126 -0.15 -18.22 -7.84
C LEU A 126 0.46 -19.23 -8.80
N ALA A 127 0.95 -18.78 -9.96
CA ALA A 127 1.60 -19.64 -10.96
C ALA A 127 2.79 -20.39 -10.36
N ARG A 128 3.66 -19.69 -9.63
CA ARG A 128 4.82 -20.32 -8.95
C ARG A 128 4.41 -21.32 -7.88
N LYS A 129 3.32 -21.04 -7.17
CA LYS A 129 2.77 -22.00 -6.21
C LYS A 129 2.22 -23.24 -6.92
N GLU A 130 1.63 -23.11 -8.10
CA GLU A 130 1.19 -24.24 -8.92
C GLU A 130 2.38 -25.04 -9.45
N GLU A 131 3.46 -24.39 -9.91
CA GLU A 131 4.71 -25.05 -10.33
C GLU A 131 5.39 -25.81 -9.19
N ASP A 132 5.49 -25.21 -8.00
CA ASP A 132 6.03 -25.87 -6.80
C ASP A 132 5.19 -27.11 -6.40
N ASN A 133 3.88 -27.10 -6.70
CA ASN A 133 2.99 -28.24 -6.44
C ASN A 133 2.99 -29.30 -7.56
N LEU A 134 3.44 -28.96 -8.78
CA LEU A 134 3.54 -29.90 -9.91
C LEU A 134 4.81 -30.78 -9.84
N SER A 135 5.72 -30.50 -8.91
CA SER A 135 7.01 -31.19 -8.77
C SER A 135 6.97 -32.53 -8.02
N GLN A 136 5.84 -32.97 -7.46
CA GLN A 136 5.86 -34.09 -6.49
C GLN A 136 5.22 -35.42 -6.94
N ASP A 137 4.41 -35.44 -8.01
CA ASP A 137 3.71 -36.67 -8.44
C ASP A 137 4.26 -37.35 -9.70
N ASP A 138 5.13 -36.69 -10.49
CA ASP A 138 5.61 -37.25 -11.77
C ASP A 138 6.88 -38.12 -11.69
N PHE A 139 7.41 -38.40 -10.48
CA PHE A 139 8.61 -39.24 -10.31
C PHE A 139 8.37 -40.61 -9.65
N SER A 140 7.13 -41.12 -9.62
CA SER A 140 6.82 -42.44 -9.05
C SER A 140 6.38 -43.49 -10.08
N SER A 141 7.14 -43.70 -11.17
CA SER A 141 7.04 -44.97 -11.90
C SER A 141 8.31 -45.33 -12.68
N VAL A 142 9.40 -45.61 -11.96
CA VAL A 142 10.41 -46.56 -12.44
C VAL A 142 10.42 -47.73 -11.46
N LYS A 143 9.82 -48.84 -11.90
CA LYS A 143 9.86 -50.13 -11.20
C LYS A 143 11.30 -50.62 -11.09
N GLU A 144 11.70 -50.79 -9.84
CA GLU A 144 12.65 -51.75 -9.24
C GLU A 144 13.56 -52.59 -10.15
N THR A 145 14.85 -52.57 -9.84
CA THR A 145 15.64 -53.81 -9.71
C THR A 145 16.46 -53.75 -8.41
N PRO A 146 16.37 -54.75 -7.51
CA PRO A 146 17.13 -54.79 -6.27
C PRO A 146 18.48 -55.50 -6.50
N ILE A 147 19.60 -54.90 -6.08
CA ILE A 147 20.86 -55.63 -5.90
C ILE A 147 21.47 -55.28 -4.54
N MET A 148 21.93 -56.35 -3.89
CA MET A 148 22.31 -56.52 -2.50
C MET A 148 23.48 -55.65 -2.01
N THR A 149 23.35 -55.23 -0.75
CA THR A 149 24.35 -54.99 0.32
C THR A 149 25.85 -54.95 0.00
N ALA A 150 26.51 -53.87 0.47
CA ALA A 150 27.74 -53.98 1.27
C ALA A 150 27.93 -52.76 2.20
N THR A 151 28.17 -53.06 3.47
CA THR A 151 28.50 -52.20 4.61
C THR A 151 29.75 -51.35 4.38
N TYR A 152 29.75 -50.06 4.75
CA TYR A 152 30.96 -49.37 5.21
C TYR A 152 30.66 -48.30 6.27
N SER A 153 31.55 -48.27 7.26
CA SER A 153 31.51 -47.53 8.53
C SER A 153 31.69 -46.01 8.41
N ALA A 154 31.13 -45.31 9.41
CA ALA A 154 31.35 -43.90 9.80
C ALA A 154 32.86 -43.59 10.12
N PRO A 155 33.34 -42.35 10.43
CA PRO A 155 32.58 -41.23 11.06
C PRO A 155 33.03 -39.76 10.77
N SER A 156 32.31 -38.83 11.45
CA SER A 156 32.70 -37.45 11.86
C SER A 156 32.42 -36.32 10.85
N ALA A 157 31.97 -35.11 11.20
CA ALA A 157 31.94 -34.39 12.47
C ALA A 157 30.92 -33.21 12.47
N GLN A 158 30.41 -32.90 13.68
CA GLN A 158 30.25 -31.56 14.30
C GLN A 158 29.35 -30.44 13.72
N SER A 159 28.40 -30.04 14.59
CA SER A 159 27.95 -28.66 14.92
C SER A 159 27.10 -27.91 13.88
N ALA A 160 26.13 -27.06 14.22
CA ALA A 160 25.75 -26.42 15.48
C ALA A 160 24.30 -25.88 15.41
N ALA A 161 23.78 -25.60 16.60
CA ALA A 161 22.83 -24.53 16.94
C ALA A 161 21.34 -24.68 16.54
N ASN A 162 20.60 -25.26 17.50
CA ASN A 162 19.27 -24.78 17.86
C ASN A 162 19.32 -23.27 18.15
N SER A 163 18.44 -22.48 17.53
CA SER A 163 18.11 -21.12 18.00
C SER A 163 16.65 -21.03 18.39
N THR A 164 16.50 -20.73 19.67
CA THR A 164 15.30 -20.64 20.48
C THR A 164 14.31 -19.61 19.97
N LEU A 165 13.09 -20.09 19.76
CA LEU A 165 11.85 -19.33 19.66
C LEU A 165 11.54 -18.72 21.04
N ALA A 166 11.85 -17.44 21.29
CA ALA A 166 11.29 -16.70 22.42
C ALA A 166 11.49 -15.17 22.31
N TYR A 167 10.44 -14.44 22.69
CA TYR A 167 10.37 -13.01 23.04
C TYR A 167 10.17 -11.97 21.92
N LEU A 168 8.90 -11.70 21.61
CA LEU A 168 8.44 -10.34 21.35
C LEU A 168 7.61 -9.87 22.56
N PRO A 169 7.90 -8.70 23.17
CA PRO A 169 7.10 -8.16 24.25
C PRO A 169 5.74 -7.62 23.74
N PRO A 170 4.69 -7.63 24.58
CA PRO A 170 3.37 -7.16 24.19
C PRO A 170 3.36 -5.64 23.94
N VAL A 171 2.74 -5.24 22.84
CA VAL A 171 2.54 -3.83 22.47
C VAL A 171 1.43 -3.22 23.32
N THR A 172 1.77 -2.24 24.15
CA THR A 172 0.82 -1.42 24.91
C THR A 172 0.20 -0.37 24.00
N ILE A 173 -1.12 -0.43 23.80
CA ILE A 173 -1.90 0.59 23.08
C ILE A 173 -2.20 1.74 24.06
N PRO A 174 -1.91 3.01 23.73
CA PRO A 174 -2.28 4.13 24.59
C PRO A 174 -3.80 4.37 24.58
N PRO A 175 -4.42 4.64 25.75
CA PRO A 175 -5.83 4.97 25.82
C PRO A 175 -6.08 6.38 25.26
N PHE A 176 -6.78 6.47 24.14
CA PHE A 176 -7.39 7.72 23.69
C PHE A 176 -8.72 7.90 24.42
N TYR A 177 -8.71 8.62 25.54
CA TYR A 177 -9.84 9.42 26.01
C TYR A 177 -9.30 10.60 26.81
N GLY A 178 -9.73 11.80 26.42
CA GLY A 178 -9.46 13.06 27.08
C GLY A 178 -10.59 14.03 26.77
N ASP A 179 -11.69 13.83 27.48
CA ASP A 179 -12.68 14.80 27.97
C ASP A 179 -13.15 15.93 27.06
N ILE A 180 -14.34 15.73 26.50
CA ILE A 180 -15.26 16.82 26.16
C ILE A 180 -16.06 17.11 27.45
N THR A 181 -15.58 18.04 28.27
CA THR A 181 -16.40 18.63 29.34
C THR A 181 -16.82 20.04 28.94
N LYS A 182 -18.14 20.14 28.72
CA LYS A 182 -19.10 21.26 28.88
C LYS A 182 -18.65 22.69 28.58
#